data_AF-A0A923Z684-F1
#
_entry.id   AF-A0A923Z684-F1
#
_cell.length_a   1.000
_cell.length_b   1.000
_cell.length_c   1.000
_cell.angle_alpha   90.00
_cell.angle_beta   90.00
_cell.angle_gamma   90.00
#
_symmetry.space_group_name_H-M   'P 1'
#
loop_
_entity.id
_entity.type
_entity.pdbx_description
1 polymer ?
#
loop_
_entity_poly.entity_id
_entity_poly.type
_entity_poly.pdbx_seq_one_letter_code
_entity_poly.pdbx_strand_id
1 'polypeptide(L)' 'LAPRDGAPGERATELFRRAFDTGLLVRVTGEIIALSPPLIVSEAQIDEMFGRVGEILETLA' A
#
# COMPACT_ATOMS: atom_id res chain seq x y z
N LEU A 1 8.30 -0.50 10.36
CA LEU A 1 9.05 -1.42 9.49
C LEU A 1 10.29 -0.69 8.99
N ALA A 2 11.45 -1.32 9.04
CA ALA A 2 12.65 -0.78 8.41
C ALA A 2 12.72 -1.23 6.94
N PRO A 3 13.43 -0.48 6.07
CA PRO A 3 13.80 -0.96 4.74
C PRO A 3 14.49 -2.33 4.84
N ARG A 4 14.32 -3.16 3.81
CA ARG A 4 15.06 -4.42 3.72
C ARG A 4 16.55 -4.11 3.52
N ASP A 5 17.41 -4.90 4.15
CA ASP A 5 18.85 -4.69 4.05
C ASP A 5 19.32 -4.83 2.60
N GLY A 6 20.09 -3.85 2.13
CA GLY A 6 20.53 -3.74 0.73
C GLY A 6 19.43 -3.55 -0.32
N ALA A 7 18.14 -3.50 0.07
CA ALA A 7 17.01 -3.46 -0.85
C ALA A 7 15.96 -2.38 -0.47
N PRO A 8 16.34 -1.09 -0.42
CA PRO A 8 15.39 -0.01 -0.22
C PRO A 8 14.41 0.08 -1.40
N GLY A 9 13.14 0.31 -1.11
CA GLY A 9 12.02 0.41 -2.04
C GLY A 9 11.39 -0.94 -2.39
N GLU A 10 12.04 -2.06 -2.08
CA GLU A 10 11.58 -3.38 -2.52
C GLU A 10 10.24 -3.76 -1.86
N ARG A 11 10.12 -3.59 -0.54
CA ARG A 11 8.88 -3.89 0.20
C ARG A 11 7.72 -3.04 -0.31
N ALA A 12 7.95 -1.74 -0.52
CA ALA A 12 6.93 -0.83 -1.01
C ALA A 12 6.50 -1.16 -2.45
N THR A 13 7.44 -1.59 -3.31
CA THR A 13 7.15 -2.05 -4.67
C THR A 13 6.36 -3.35 -4.67
N GLU A 14 6.69 -4.28 -3.77
CA GLU A 14 5.96 -5.53 -3.60
C GLU A 14 4.53 -5.28 -3.13
N LEU A 15 4.35 -4.38 -2.16
CA LEU A 15 3.03 -3.92 -1.72
C LEU A 15 2.22 -3.33 -2.87
N PHE A 16 2.83 -2.46 -3.69
CA PHE A 16 2.15 -1.88 -4.84
C PHE A 16 1.62 -2.93 -5.82
N ARG A 17 2.41 -3.96 -6.12
CA ARG A 17 1.97 -5.05 -7.00
C ARG A 17 0.77 -5.80 -6.41
N ARG A 18 0.86 -6.22 -5.14
CA ARG A 18 -0.23 -6.93 -4.45
C ARG A 18 -1.50 -6.07 -4.31
N ALA A 19 -1.34 -4.77 -4.04
CA ALA A 19 -2.46 -3.83 -3.97
C ALA A 19 -3.11 -3.68 -5.35
N PHE A 20 -2.32 -3.55 -6.41
CA PHE A 20 -2.83 -3.45 -7.77
C PHE A 20 -3.58 -4.71 -8.20
N ASP A 21 -3.05 -5.90 -7.90
CA ASP A 21 -3.69 -7.19 -8.17
C ASP A 21 -5.03 -7.36 -7.44
N THR A 22 -5.22 -6.65 -6.33
CA THR A 22 -6.45 -6.63 -5.53
C THR A 22 -7.33 -5.38 -5.81
N GLY A 23 -7.07 -4.69 -6.92
CA GLY A 23 -7.87 -3.56 -7.40
C GLY A 23 -7.66 -2.24 -6.65
N LEU A 24 -6.64 -2.16 -5.79
CA LEU A 24 -6.28 -0.94 -5.06
C LEU A 24 -5.05 -0.27 -5.70
N LEU A 25 -5.26 0.86 -6.37
CA LEU A 25 -4.17 1.65 -6.92
C LEU A 25 -3.53 2.52 -5.83
N VAL A 26 -2.22 2.33 -5.62
CA VAL A 26 -1.40 3.14 -4.70
C VAL A 26 -0.21 3.73 -5.44
N ARG A 27 0.34 4.84 -4.92
CA ARG A 27 1.60 5.42 -5.43
C ARG A 27 2.74 5.05 -4.50
N VAL A 28 3.89 4.69 -5.06
CA VAL A 28 5.12 4.41 -4.31
C VAL A 28 6.14 5.51 -4.55
N THR A 29 6.84 5.93 -3.50
CA THR A 29 8.01 6.82 -3.58
C THR A 29 9.02 6.38 -2.55
N GLY A 30 10.05 5.63 -2.98
CA GLY A 30 10.98 4.96 -2.06
C GLY A 30 10.22 4.03 -1.13
N GLU A 31 10.28 4.32 0.17
CA GLU A 31 9.61 3.55 1.23
C GLU A 31 8.19 4.04 1.57
N ILE A 32 7.69 5.05 0.84
CA ILE A 32 6.41 5.69 1.14
C ILE A 32 5.34 5.14 0.20
N ILE A 33 4.24 4.68 0.80
CA ILE A 33 2.98 4.43 0.11
C ILE A 33 2.10 5.68 0.26
N ALA A 34 1.65 6.23 -0.86
CA ALA A 34 0.75 7.37 -0.90
C ALA A 34 -0.62 6.96 -1.48
N LEU A 35 -1.66 7.35 -0.75
CA LEU A 35 -3.07 7.19 -1.13
C LEU A 35 -3.64 8.59 -1.37
N SER A 36 -4.32 8.78 -2.49
CA SER A 36 -5.00 10.03 -2.85
C SER A 36 -6.37 9.69 -3.44
N PRO A 37 -7.33 9.22 -2.62
CA PRO A 37 -8.66 8.91 -3.11
C PRO A 37 -9.36 10.17 -3.65
N PRO A 38 -10.40 10.01 -4.48
CA PRO A 38 -11.25 11.12 -4.89
C PRO A 38 -11.88 11.83 -3.68
N LEU A 39 -12.16 13.13 -3.80
CA LEU A 39 -12.79 13.91 -2.72
C LEU A 39 -14.21 13.46 -2.36
N ILE A 40 -14.84 12.63 -3.21
CA ILE A 40 -16.17 12.06 -3.02
C ILE A 40 -16.18 10.73 -2.24
N VAL A 41 -15.01 10.26 -1.77
CA VAL A 41 -14.85 8.99 -1.07
C VAL A 41 -15.66 8.95 0.25
N SER A 42 -16.21 7.79 0.61
CA SER A 42 -16.88 7.58 1.91
C SER A 42 -15.92 7.04 2.97
N GLU A 43 -16.31 7.15 4.25
CA GLU A 43 -15.55 6.56 5.37
C GLU A 43 -15.35 5.05 5.19
N ALA A 44 -16.40 4.32 4.78
CA ALA A 44 -16.31 2.88 4.54
C ALA A 44 -15.31 2.52 3.42
N GLN A 45 -15.19 3.36 2.38
CA GLN A 45 -14.18 3.15 1.33
C GLN A 45 -12.76 3.44 1.85
N ILE A 46 -12.60 4.42 2.75
CA ILE A 46 -11.32 4.67 3.42
C ILE A 46 -10.93 3.43 4.24
N ASP A 47 -11.85 2.89 5.03
CA ASP A 47 -11.62 1.67 5.82
C ASP A 47 -11.23 0.49 4.94
N GLU A 48 -11.90 0.28 3.81
CA GLU A 48 -11.56 -0.77 2.84
C GLU A 48 -10.12 -0.59 2.29
N MET A 49 -9.76 0.63 1.88
CA MET A 49 -8.44 0.93 1.33
C MET A 49 -7.32 0.69 2.34
N PHE A 50 -7.46 1.20 3.57
CA PHE A 50 -6.45 1.04 4.61
C PHE A 50 -6.42 -0.38 5.17
N GLY A 51 -7.58 -1.05 5.29
CA GLY A 51 -7.67 -2.46 5.67
C GLY A 51 -6.90 -3.35 4.71
N ARG A 52 -7.10 -3.20 3.40
CA ARG A 52 -6.38 -3.95 2.36
C ARG A 52 -4.86 -3.70 2.41
N VAL A 53 -4.44 -2.45 2.64
CA VAL A 53 -3.01 -2.13 2.83
C VAL A 53 -2.46 -2.84 4.07
N GLY A 54 -3.20 -2.86 5.17
CA GLY A 54 -2.84 -3.58 6.39
C GLY A 54 -2.67 -5.08 6.17
N GLU A 55 -3.67 -5.73 5.56
CA GLU A 55 -3.64 -7.15 5.22
C GLU A 55 -2.43 -7.50 4.35
N ILE A 56 -2.15 -6.68 3.33
CA ILE A 56 -0.96 -6.90 2.49
C ILE A 56 0.33 -6.76 3.30
N LEU A 57 0.44 -5.75 4.17
CA LEU A 57 1.62 -5.54 5.01
C LEU A 57 1.91 -6.72 5.94
N GLU A 58 0.87 -7.35 6.50
CA GLU A 58 1.00 -8.53 7.35
C GLU A 58 1.61 -9.73 6.59
N THR A 59 1.35 -9.82 5.29
CA THR A 59 1.91 -10.87 4.41
C THR A 59 3.31 -10.56 3.86
N LEU A 60 3.86 -9.38 4.18
CA LEU A 60 5.14 -8.85 3.69
C LEU A 60 6.21 -8.70 4.79
N ALA A 61 5.99 -9.35 5.95
CA ALA A 61 6.85 -9.30 7.13
C ALA A 61 8.35 -9.42 6.77
#